data_AF-A0A0N0DCB1-F1
#
_entry.id   AF-A0A0N0DCB1-F1
#
_cell.length_a   1.000
_cell.length_b   1.000
_cell.length_c   1.000
_cell.angle_alpha   90.00
_cell.angle_beta   90.00
_cell.angle_gamma   90.00
#
_symmetry.space_group_name_H-M   'P 1'
#
loop_
_entity.id
_entity.type
_entity.pdbx_description
1 polymer ?
#
loop_
_entity_poly.entity_id
_entity_poly.type
_entity_poly.pdbx_seq_one_letter_code
_entity_poly.pdbx_strand_id
1 'polypeptide(L)'
;MGSMRKWASKPKATFASLFIPFLVYFGTYATANMFDSFNAVQYDLDPSVVCSSSAKFAATTTVSSGLSIFKDAYFSRMACGGGTPLLSYALFTLRDAITIYASFNLPTVIAPKLAEFPFASITPFADIFKSDDSRLKMAQLFMPAASQIVSTPIHLLGLDVHARQVRMTIRERVSVIKRHAGFATPLRMIRVLPSFGIGSVANTGFRRNMMAQVV
;
A
#
# COMPACT_ATOMS: atom_id res chain seq x y z
N MET A 1 -11.38 -7.29 26.07
CA MET A 1 -12.05 -8.50 25.54
C MET A 1 -13.45 -8.27 24.91
N GLY A 2 -14.10 -7.10 25.06
CA GLY A 2 -15.46 -6.88 24.50
C GLY A 2 -15.54 -6.61 22.98
N SER A 3 -14.49 -6.08 22.35
CA SER A 3 -14.52 -5.69 20.93
C SER A 3 -14.43 -6.88 19.96
N MET A 4 -13.50 -7.82 20.20
CA MET A 4 -13.35 -9.03 19.36
C MET A 4 -14.59 -9.92 19.39
N ARG A 5 -15.26 -10.04 20.54
CA ARG A 5 -16.48 -10.85 20.69
C ARG A 5 -17.68 -10.24 19.96
N LYS A 6 -17.80 -8.89 19.96
CA LYS A 6 -18.79 -8.14 19.16
C LYS A 6 -18.52 -8.18 17.66
N TRP A 7 -17.25 -8.28 17.27
CA TRP A 7 -16.85 -8.39 15.87
C TRP A 7 -17.13 -9.79 15.32
N ALA A 8 -16.77 -10.84 16.07
CA ALA A 8 -17.08 -12.22 15.74
C ALA A 8 -18.60 -12.52 15.69
N SER A 9 -19.41 -11.79 16.45
CA SER A 9 -20.87 -11.98 16.47
C SER A 9 -21.63 -11.36 15.29
N LYS A 10 -20.95 -10.66 14.37
CA LYS A 10 -21.55 -10.05 13.16
C LYS A 10 -20.89 -10.58 11.87
N PRO A 11 -21.22 -11.81 11.41
CA PRO A 11 -20.51 -12.49 10.33
C PRO A 11 -20.47 -11.70 9.01
N LYS A 12 -21.53 -10.95 8.67
CA LYS A 12 -21.55 -10.10 7.46
C LYS A 12 -20.53 -8.95 7.52
N ALA A 13 -20.37 -8.33 8.69
CA ALA A 13 -19.40 -7.25 8.89
C ALA A 13 -17.96 -7.78 8.88
N THR A 14 -17.75 -8.98 9.43
CA THR A 14 -16.47 -9.71 9.39
C THR A 14 -16.10 -10.10 7.97
N PHE A 15 -17.03 -10.64 7.19
CA PHE A 15 -16.74 -11.01 5.80
C PHE A 15 -16.43 -9.80 4.92
N ALA A 16 -17.24 -8.74 5.02
CA ALA A 16 -17.00 -7.49 4.30
C ALA A 16 -15.63 -6.88 4.66
N SER A 17 -15.19 -6.98 5.92
CA SER A 17 -13.90 -6.46 6.36
C SER A 17 -12.69 -7.19 5.75
N LEU A 18 -12.84 -8.45 5.35
CA LEU A 18 -11.80 -9.21 4.66
C LEU A 18 -11.75 -8.88 3.17
N PHE A 19 -12.90 -8.53 2.58
CA PHE A 19 -13.03 -8.27 1.14
C PHE A 19 -12.57 -6.87 0.73
N ILE A 20 -12.73 -5.85 1.59
CA ILE A 20 -12.37 -4.47 1.23
C ILE A 20 -10.88 -4.30 0.92
N PRO A 21 -9.93 -4.87 1.68
CA PRO A 21 -8.52 -4.86 1.28
C PRO A 21 -8.26 -5.52 -0.06
N PHE A 22 -8.97 -6.61 -0.38
CA PHE A 22 -8.88 -7.26 -1.68
C PHE A 22 -9.34 -6.33 -2.80
N LEU A 23 -10.44 -5.59 -2.60
CA LEU A 23 -10.93 -4.61 -3.57
C LEU A 23 -9.91 -3.51 -3.89
N VAL A 24 -9.12 -3.06 -2.92
CA VAL A 24 -8.04 -2.08 -3.19
C VAL A 24 -7.04 -2.67 -4.18
N TYR A 25 -6.55 -3.88 -3.94
CA TYR A 25 -5.59 -4.53 -4.83
C TYR A 25 -6.19 -4.85 -6.18
N PHE A 26 -7.39 -5.43 -6.19
CA PHE A 26 -8.12 -5.77 -7.40
C PHE A 26 -8.33 -4.53 -8.29
N GLY A 27 -8.86 -3.44 -7.74
CA GLY A 27 -9.10 -2.21 -8.51
C GLY A 27 -7.81 -1.61 -9.07
N THR A 28 -6.72 -1.65 -8.30
CA THR A 28 -5.43 -1.14 -8.75
C THR A 28 -4.86 -1.97 -9.90
N TYR A 29 -4.83 -3.30 -9.77
CA TYR A 29 -4.34 -4.19 -10.81
C TYR A 29 -5.26 -4.21 -12.04
N ALA A 30 -6.58 -4.20 -11.85
CA ALA A 30 -7.54 -4.12 -12.95
C ALA A 30 -7.31 -2.85 -13.78
N THR A 31 -7.15 -1.70 -13.13
CA THR A 31 -6.84 -0.44 -13.82
C THR A 31 -5.52 -0.56 -14.58
N ALA A 32 -4.45 -1.05 -13.94
CA ALA A 32 -3.16 -1.23 -14.60
C ALA A 32 -3.24 -2.15 -15.82
N ASN A 33 -3.89 -3.30 -15.67
CA ASN A 33 -4.07 -4.30 -16.71
C ASN A 33 -4.92 -3.76 -17.88
N MET A 34 -5.95 -2.96 -17.62
CA MET A 34 -6.72 -2.32 -18.69
C MET A 34 -5.85 -1.42 -19.56
N PHE A 35 -5.01 -0.57 -18.96
CA PHE A 35 -4.07 0.26 -19.72
C PHE A 35 -3.08 -0.57 -20.54
N ASP A 36 -2.56 -1.65 -19.97
CA ASP A 36 -1.62 -2.54 -20.66
C ASP A 36 -2.28 -3.28 -21.82
N SER A 37 -3.51 -3.76 -21.63
CA SER A 37 -4.29 -4.43 -22.67
C SER A 37 -4.68 -3.47 -23.79
N PHE A 38 -5.14 -2.26 -23.50
CA PHE A 38 -5.44 -1.26 -24.52
C PHE A 38 -4.19 -0.89 -25.32
N ASN A 39 -3.05 -0.70 -24.65
CA ASN A 39 -1.78 -0.41 -25.32
C ASN A 39 -1.32 -1.59 -26.19
N ALA A 40 -1.46 -2.83 -25.71
CA ALA A 40 -1.11 -4.02 -26.50
C ALA A 40 -1.97 -4.15 -27.77
N VAL A 41 -3.28 -3.96 -27.66
CA VAL A 41 -4.22 -4.03 -28.79
C VAL A 41 -3.99 -2.89 -29.79
N GLN A 42 -3.78 -1.66 -29.30
CA GLN A 42 -3.63 -0.49 -30.17
C GLN A 42 -2.36 -0.53 -31.04
N TYR A 43 -1.28 -1.12 -30.52
CA TYR A 43 0.03 -1.14 -31.17
C TYR A 43 0.47 -2.54 -31.62
N ASP A 44 -0.43 -3.53 -31.57
CA ASP A 44 -0.15 -4.93 -31.91
C ASP A 44 1.10 -5.48 -31.19
N LEU A 45 1.20 -5.21 -29.89
CA LEU A 45 2.34 -5.60 -29.06
C LEU A 45 2.07 -6.93 -28.35
N ASP A 46 3.14 -7.67 -28.06
CA ASP A 46 3.06 -8.89 -27.27
C ASP A 46 2.34 -8.61 -25.92
N PRO A 47 1.39 -9.47 -25.49
CA PRO A 47 0.67 -9.31 -24.23
C PRO A 47 1.54 -9.26 -22.97
N SER A 48 2.82 -9.60 -23.04
CA SER A 48 3.79 -9.41 -21.95
C SER A 48 4.30 -7.98 -21.83
N VAL A 49 4.13 -7.14 -22.86
CA VAL A 49 4.51 -5.73 -22.82
C VAL A 49 3.61 -4.98 -21.83
N VAL A 50 4.24 -4.11 -21.05
CA VAL A 50 3.61 -3.27 -20.03
C VAL A 50 3.90 -1.82 -20.40
N CYS A 51 2.87 -0.97 -20.42
CA CYS A 51 3.04 0.44 -20.72
C CYS A 51 3.45 1.22 -19.46
N SER A 52 4.30 2.23 -19.65
CA SER A 52 4.76 3.14 -18.59
C SER A 52 4.33 4.58 -18.87
N SER A 53 3.05 4.77 -19.20
CA SER A 53 2.50 6.09 -19.49
C SER A 53 2.14 6.88 -18.22
N SER A 54 2.26 8.21 -18.27
CA SER A 54 1.79 9.09 -17.20
C SER A 54 0.29 8.96 -16.96
N ALA A 55 -0.49 8.63 -18.00
CA ALA A 55 -1.91 8.36 -17.89
C ALA A 55 -2.21 7.11 -17.05
N LYS A 56 -1.49 5.99 -17.29
CA LYS A 56 -1.58 4.79 -16.46
C LYS A 56 -1.20 5.10 -15.02
N PHE A 57 -0.12 5.84 -14.83
CA PHE A 57 0.33 6.24 -13.49
C PHE A 57 -0.72 7.06 -12.75
N ALA A 58 -1.30 8.08 -13.39
CA ALA A 58 -2.33 8.92 -12.79
C ALA A 58 -3.61 8.12 -12.46
N ALA A 59 -4.06 7.26 -13.38
CA ALA A 59 -5.25 6.46 -13.18
C ALA A 59 -5.07 5.43 -12.06
N THR A 60 -3.99 4.66 -12.09
CA THR A 60 -3.70 3.65 -11.05
C THR A 60 -3.48 4.28 -9.68
N THR A 61 -2.82 5.45 -9.62
CA THR A 61 -2.67 6.23 -8.38
C THR A 61 -4.02 6.68 -7.86
N THR A 62 -4.86 7.29 -8.71
CA THR A 62 -6.18 7.78 -8.29
C THR A 62 -7.06 6.66 -7.75
N VAL A 63 -7.10 5.51 -8.43
CA VAL A 63 -7.87 4.34 -8.00
C VAL A 63 -7.32 3.76 -6.70
N SER A 64 -5.99 3.56 -6.61
CA SER A 64 -5.34 3.01 -5.43
C SER A 64 -5.53 3.91 -4.19
N SER A 65 -5.31 5.21 -4.33
CA SER A 65 -5.51 6.19 -3.26
C SER A 65 -6.97 6.28 -2.85
N GLY A 66 -7.88 6.40 -3.81
CA GLY A 66 -9.32 6.50 -3.55
C GLY A 66 -9.85 5.30 -2.79
N LEU A 67 -9.52 4.08 -3.25
CA LEU A 67 -9.93 2.84 -2.58
C LEU A 67 -9.26 2.68 -1.21
N SER A 68 -8.00 3.11 -1.05
CA SER A 68 -7.30 3.07 0.22
C SER A 68 -7.90 4.01 1.26
N ILE A 69 -8.25 5.23 0.86
CA ILE A 69 -8.92 6.22 1.72
C ILE A 69 -10.32 5.74 2.09
N PHE A 70 -11.09 5.23 1.11
CA PHE A 70 -12.42 4.67 1.35
C PHE A 70 -12.37 3.53 2.38
N LYS A 71 -11.43 2.59 2.21
CA LYS A 71 -11.20 1.49 3.15
C LYS A 71 -10.89 2.01 4.55
N ASP A 72 -9.95 2.94 4.68
CA ASP A 72 -9.51 3.46 5.99
C ASP A 72 -10.67 4.20 6.69
N ALA A 73 -11.46 4.99 5.95
CA ALA A 73 -12.67 5.64 6.47
C ALA A 73 -13.75 4.63 6.86
N TYR A 74 -13.98 3.60 6.06
CA TYR A 74 -14.95 2.54 6.34
C TYR A 74 -14.61 1.79 7.63
N PHE A 75 -13.35 1.39 7.81
CA PHE A 75 -12.92 0.71 9.05
C PHE A 75 -12.98 1.61 10.28
N SER A 76 -12.66 2.90 10.11
CA SER A 76 -12.81 3.89 11.19
C SER A 76 -14.26 3.96 11.67
N ARG A 77 -15.21 4.07 10.73
CA ARG A 77 -16.65 4.10 11.01
C ARG A 77 -17.16 2.80 11.62
N MET A 78 -16.66 1.66 11.16
CA MET A 78 -17.01 0.37 11.76
C MET A 78 -16.54 0.25 13.21
N ALA A 79 -15.35 0.77 13.52
CA ALA A 79 -14.75 0.65 14.85
C ALA A 79 -15.34 1.63 15.87
N CYS A 80 -15.60 2.87 15.46
CA CYS A 80 -15.98 3.96 16.37
C CYS A 80 -17.43 4.45 16.19
N GLY A 81 -18.08 4.12 15.07
CA GLY A 81 -19.35 4.71 14.68
C GLY A 81 -19.21 6.15 14.19
N GLY A 82 -20.33 6.73 13.71
CA GLY A 82 -20.37 8.13 13.29
C GLY A 82 -19.79 8.42 11.90
N GLY A 83 -19.76 9.71 11.55
CA GLY A 83 -19.19 10.22 10.30
C GLY A 83 -17.69 10.46 10.41
N THR A 84 -16.95 10.24 9.31
CA THR A 84 -15.51 10.48 9.27
C THR A 84 -15.20 11.97 9.11
N PRO A 85 -14.48 12.61 10.05
CA PRO A 85 -14.10 14.02 9.93
C PRO A 85 -13.23 14.28 8.71
N LEU A 86 -13.31 15.48 8.15
CA LEU A 86 -12.48 15.91 7.02
C LEU A 86 -10.98 15.78 7.33
N LEU A 87 -10.58 16.08 8.57
CA LEU A 87 -9.19 15.95 9.01
C LEU A 87 -8.70 14.49 8.96
N SER A 88 -9.55 13.50 9.27
CA SER A 88 -9.20 12.09 9.12
C SER A 88 -8.98 11.72 7.65
N TYR A 89 -9.84 12.21 6.74
CA TYR A 89 -9.63 12.05 5.30
C TYR A 89 -8.32 12.68 4.83
N ALA A 90 -8.02 13.90 5.27
CA ALA A 90 -6.77 14.58 4.94
C ALA A 90 -5.54 13.78 5.43
N LEU A 91 -5.59 13.22 6.64
CA LEU A 91 -4.50 12.41 7.19
C LEU A 91 -4.35 11.06 6.46
N PHE A 92 -5.44 10.40 6.09
CA PHE A 92 -5.38 9.18 5.29
C PHE A 92 -4.82 9.45 3.89
N THR A 93 -5.19 10.58 3.29
CA THR A 93 -4.67 11.02 1.99
C THR A 93 -3.18 11.35 2.08
N LEU A 94 -2.76 12.12 3.09
CA LEU A 94 -1.35 12.47 3.30
C LEU A 94 -0.48 11.23 3.50
N ARG A 95 -0.96 10.28 4.30
CA ARG A 95 -0.29 8.99 4.50
C ARG A 95 -0.10 8.24 3.18
N ASP A 96 -1.12 8.24 2.32
CA ASP A 96 -1.07 7.56 1.04
C ASP A 96 -0.10 8.25 0.08
N ALA A 97 -0.14 9.58 0.02
CA ALA A 97 0.77 10.40 -0.77
C ALA A 97 2.25 10.17 -0.37
N ILE A 98 2.55 10.05 0.92
CA ILE A 98 3.91 9.72 1.39
C ILE A 98 4.35 8.33 0.90
N THR A 99 3.45 7.35 0.95
CA THR A 99 3.75 5.99 0.50
C THR A 99 4.00 5.97 -1.01
N ILE A 100 3.18 6.67 -1.81
CA ILE A 100 3.35 6.82 -3.26
C ILE A 100 4.67 7.52 -3.56
N TYR A 101 4.93 8.68 -2.96
CA TYR A 101 6.16 9.42 -3.16
C TYR A 101 7.39 8.56 -2.89
N ALA A 102 7.39 7.85 -1.75
CA ALA A 102 8.46 6.94 -1.38
C ALA A 102 8.62 5.78 -2.37
N SER A 103 7.53 5.25 -2.92
CA SER A 103 7.55 4.11 -3.84
C SER A 103 8.10 4.47 -5.22
N PHE A 104 7.91 5.71 -5.68
CA PHE A 104 8.29 6.10 -7.05
C PHE A 104 9.54 6.97 -7.13
N ASN A 105 9.85 7.78 -6.13
CA ASN A 105 10.96 8.74 -6.19
C ASN A 105 12.20 8.26 -5.44
N LEU A 106 12.03 7.51 -4.35
CA LEU A 106 13.16 7.11 -3.51
C LEU A 106 13.94 5.87 -4.00
N PRO A 107 13.39 4.92 -4.79
CA PRO A 107 14.17 3.75 -5.18
C PRO A 107 15.44 4.10 -5.95
N THR A 108 15.38 5.05 -6.89
CA THR A 108 16.54 5.47 -7.69
C THR A 108 17.59 6.20 -6.86
N VAL A 109 17.17 6.91 -5.80
CA VAL A 109 18.06 7.62 -4.88
C VAL A 109 18.75 6.66 -3.90
N ILE A 110 18.03 5.63 -3.46
CA ILE A 110 18.51 4.69 -2.43
C ILE A 110 19.22 3.48 -3.04
N ALA A 111 18.86 3.04 -4.25
CA ALA A 111 19.51 1.93 -4.97
C ALA A 111 21.05 1.99 -4.99
N PRO A 112 21.71 3.12 -5.30
CA PRO A 112 23.18 3.17 -5.26
C PRO A 112 23.72 3.05 -3.82
N LYS A 113 23.03 3.67 -2.85
CA LYS A 113 23.39 3.65 -1.43
C LYS A 113 23.17 2.29 -0.76
N LEU A 114 22.39 1.40 -1.38
CA LEU A 114 22.14 0.06 -0.86
C LEU A 114 23.42 -0.77 -0.73
N ALA A 115 24.43 -0.53 -1.57
CA ALA A 115 25.71 -1.23 -1.50
C ALA A 115 26.58 -0.81 -0.30
N GLU A 116 26.31 0.35 0.31
CA GLU A 116 27.08 0.87 1.44
C GLU A 116 26.54 0.38 2.79
N PHE A 117 25.33 -0.20 2.83
CA PHE A 117 24.75 -0.65 4.09
C PHE A 117 25.37 -1.98 4.57
N PRO A 118 25.55 -2.14 5.90
CA PRO A 118 26.17 -3.34 6.46
C PRO A 118 25.40 -4.64 6.19
N PHE A 119 24.09 -4.56 5.90
CA PHE A 119 23.29 -5.73 5.53
C PHE A 119 23.59 -6.25 4.12
N ALA A 120 24.13 -5.40 3.23
CA ALA A 120 24.50 -5.79 1.88
C ALA A 120 25.74 -6.69 1.85
N SER A 121 26.46 -6.81 2.97
CA SER A 121 27.60 -7.71 3.12
C SER A 121 27.24 -9.03 3.84
N ILE A 122 25.98 -9.23 4.24
CA ILE A 122 25.54 -10.43 4.96
C ILE A 122 25.28 -11.56 3.95
N THR A 123 25.98 -12.68 4.05
CA THR A 123 25.70 -13.90 3.27
C THR A 123 24.42 -14.59 3.77
N PRO A 124 23.48 -15.01 2.89
CA PRO A 124 23.56 -15.06 1.43
C PRO A 124 23.01 -13.81 0.71
N PHE A 125 22.57 -12.78 1.43
CA PHE A 125 22.01 -11.56 0.84
C PHE A 125 23.01 -10.75 0.03
N ALA A 126 24.31 -10.90 0.30
CA ALA A 126 25.37 -10.20 -0.43
C ALA A 126 25.32 -10.43 -1.94
N ASP A 127 24.98 -11.63 -2.39
CA ASP A 127 24.87 -11.93 -3.83
C ASP A 127 23.68 -11.22 -4.49
N ILE A 128 22.62 -10.95 -3.73
CA ILE A 128 21.42 -10.25 -4.19
C ILE A 128 21.74 -8.77 -4.47
N PHE A 129 22.66 -8.15 -3.72
CA PHE A 129 22.98 -6.73 -3.83
C PHE A 129 24.15 -6.41 -4.77
N LYS A 130 24.73 -7.43 -5.46
CA LYS A 130 25.87 -7.24 -6.40
C LYS A 130 25.51 -6.50 -7.68
N SER A 131 24.29 -6.66 -8.18
CA SER A 131 23.85 -6.07 -9.46
C SER A 131 23.03 -4.79 -9.22
N ASP A 132 23.28 -3.76 -10.02
CA ASP A 132 22.55 -2.48 -10.04
C ASP A 132 21.04 -2.70 -10.21
N ASP A 133 20.65 -3.60 -11.10
CA ASP A 133 19.26 -3.96 -11.35
C ASP A 133 18.61 -4.61 -10.13
N SER A 134 19.34 -5.50 -9.45
CA SER A 134 18.86 -6.15 -8.24
C SER A 134 18.72 -5.16 -7.09
N ARG A 135 19.65 -4.21 -6.95
CA ARG A 135 19.57 -3.13 -5.95
C ARG A 135 18.35 -2.25 -6.20
N LEU A 136 18.07 -1.90 -7.45
CA LEU A 136 16.88 -1.12 -7.81
C LEU A 136 15.58 -1.87 -7.53
N LYS A 137 15.48 -3.15 -7.91
CA LYS A 137 14.31 -4.00 -7.60
C LYS A 137 14.09 -4.15 -6.10
N MET A 138 15.17 -4.32 -5.33
CA MET A 138 15.09 -4.38 -3.87
C MET A 138 14.64 -3.04 -3.29
N ALA A 139 15.17 -1.92 -3.78
CA ALA A 139 14.71 -0.60 -3.37
C ALA A 139 13.21 -0.41 -3.66
N GLN A 140 12.74 -0.82 -4.85
CA GLN A 140 11.31 -0.77 -5.21
C GLN A 140 10.43 -1.64 -4.28
N LEU A 141 10.94 -2.76 -3.77
CA LEU A 141 10.25 -3.62 -2.81
C LEU A 141 10.25 -3.04 -1.39
N PHE A 142 11.38 -2.48 -0.94
CA PHE A 142 11.57 -2.04 0.45
C PHE A 142 11.13 -0.60 0.72
N MET A 143 11.25 0.32 -0.24
CA MET A 143 10.86 1.72 -0.04
C MET A 143 9.40 1.90 0.40
N PRO A 144 8.41 1.19 -0.18
CA PRO A 144 7.03 1.24 0.30
C PRO A 144 6.89 0.76 1.75
N ALA A 145 7.65 -0.28 2.15
CA ALA A 145 7.66 -0.77 3.52
C ALA A 145 8.33 0.25 4.46
N ALA A 146 9.50 0.78 4.11
CA ALA A 146 10.22 1.79 4.88
C ALA A 146 9.36 3.05 5.12
N SER A 147 8.57 3.46 4.13
CA SER A 147 7.64 4.58 4.26
C SER A 147 6.62 4.41 5.40
N GLN A 148 6.35 3.17 5.85
CA GLN A 148 5.45 2.89 6.98
C GLN A 148 5.96 3.49 8.29
N ILE A 149 7.26 3.76 8.44
CA ILE A 149 7.81 4.44 9.64
C ILE A 149 7.19 5.83 9.80
N VAL A 150 6.97 6.54 8.69
CA VAL A 150 6.36 7.89 8.68
C VAL A 150 4.84 7.80 8.50
N SER A 151 4.39 6.91 7.61
CA SER A 151 2.98 6.74 7.25
C SER A 151 2.13 6.16 8.39
N THR A 152 2.69 5.30 9.24
CA THR A 152 1.95 4.67 10.34
C THR A 152 1.52 5.67 11.42
N PRO A 153 2.41 6.54 11.94
CA PRO A 153 2.00 7.60 12.86
C PRO A 153 0.87 8.49 12.32
N ILE A 154 0.92 8.85 11.04
CA ILE A 154 -0.10 9.69 10.39
C ILE A 154 -1.43 8.93 10.28
N HIS A 155 -1.39 7.65 9.90
CA HIS A 155 -2.58 6.80 9.89
C HIS A 155 -3.21 6.68 11.29
N LEU A 156 -2.39 6.42 12.32
CA LEU A 156 -2.85 6.33 13.71
C LEU A 156 -3.45 7.66 14.19
N LEU A 157 -2.88 8.80 13.78
CA LEU A 157 -3.46 10.11 14.05
C LEU A 157 -4.84 10.27 13.37
N GLY A 158 -4.99 9.81 12.12
CA GLY A 158 -6.27 9.85 11.41
C GLY A 158 -7.36 9.03 12.11
N LEU A 159 -6.99 7.85 12.62
CA LEU A 159 -7.86 7.00 13.43
C LEU A 159 -8.18 7.64 14.79
N ASP A 160 -7.21 8.27 15.44
CA ASP A 160 -7.39 8.94 16.72
C ASP A 160 -8.33 10.15 16.62
N VAL A 161 -8.19 10.96 15.57
CA VAL A 161 -9.08 12.09 15.27
C VAL A 161 -10.51 11.60 15.05
N HIS A 162 -10.68 10.44 14.39
CA HIS A 162 -11.99 9.85 14.19
C HIS A 162 -12.61 9.33 15.49
N ALA A 163 -11.83 8.55 16.26
CA ALA A 163 -12.29 7.91 17.49
C ALA A 163 -12.58 8.91 18.61
N ARG A 164 -11.79 9.98 18.69
CA ARG A 164 -11.88 11.00 19.74
C ARG A 164 -12.05 12.38 19.10
N GLN A 165 -13.30 12.68 18.77
CA GLN A 165 -13.73 13.99 18.24
C GLN A 165 -13.77 15.11 19.30
N VAL A 166 -13.39 14.81 20.55
CA VAL A 166 -13.28 15.77 21.64
C VAL A 166 -12.00 16.60 21.49
N ARG A 167 -12.01 17.85 21.94
CA ARG A 167 -10.81 18.69 22.04
C ARG A 167 -9.84 18.03 23.03
N MET A 168 -8.69 17.59 22.52
CA MET A 168 -7.58 17.04 23.30
C MET A 168 -6.31 17.80 22.95
N THR A 169 -5.38 17.86 23.88
CA THR A 169 -4.10 18.52 23.65
C THR A 169 -3.27 17.69 22.67
N ILE A 170 -2.57 18.34 21.74
CA ILE A 170 -1.71 17.66 20.75
C ILE A 170 -0.72 16.70 21.42
N ARG A 171 -0.19 17.07 22.60
CA ARG A 171 0.74 16.25 23.40
C ARG A 171 0.14 14.89 23.79
N GLU A 172 -1.13 14.86 24.20
CA GLU A 172 -1.81 13.63 24.60
C GLU A 172 -2.05 12.72 23.40
N ARG A 173 -2.43 13.30 22.25
CA ARG A 173 -2.60 12.57 20.99
C ARG A 173 -1.29 11.91 20.54
N VAL A 174 -0.19 12.67 20.57
CA VAL A 174 1.14 12.16 20.21
C VAL A 174 1.59 11.03 21.15
N SER A 175 1.32 11.14 22.45
CA SER A 175 1.65 10.08 23.42
C SER A 175 0.94 8.75 23.08
N VAL A 176 -0.34 8.81 22.74
CA VAL A 176 -1.11 7.62 22.34
C VAL A 176 -0.59 7.03 21.03
N ILE A 177 -0.27 7.88 20.05
CA ILE A 177 0.28 7.42 18.76
C ILE A 177 1.61 6.71 18.97
N LYS A 178 2.54 7.30 19.74
CA LYS A 178 3.85 6.70 20.04
C LYS A 178 3.71 5.32 20.68
N ARG A 179 2.76 5.15 21.61
CA ARG A 179 2.50 3.87 22.28
C ARG A 179 2.10 2.75 21.29
N HIS A 180 1.34 3.08 20.26
CA HIS A 180 0.84 2.08 19.29
C HIS A 180 1.73 1.95 18.05
N ALA A 181 2.48 3.00 17.69
CA ALA A 181 3.31 3.03 16.49
C ALA A 181 4.39 1.94 16.51
N GLY A 182 5.00 1.66 17.66
CA GLY A 182 6.02 0.61 17.79
C GLY A 182 5.52 -0.78 17.44
N PHE A 183 4.25 -1.09 17.72
CA PHE A 183 3.63 -2.37 17.37
C PHE A 183 2.99 -2.35 15.97
N ALA A 184 2.34 -1.26 15.60
CA ALA A 184 1.62 -1.15 14.34
C ALA A 184 2.56 -1.07 13.12
N THR A 185 3.69 -0.38 13.24
CA THR A 185 4.63 -0.17 12.13
C THR A 185 5.19 -1.48 11.57
N PRO A 186 5.80 -2.39 12.36
CA PRO A 186 6.35 -3.64 11.81
C PRO A 186 5.27 -4.54 11.19
N LEU A 187 4.08 -4.61 11.79
CA LEU A 187 2.96 -5.36 11.21
C LEU A 187 2.53 -4.82 9.84
N ARG A 188 2.52 -3.50 9.70
CA ARG A 188 2.21 -2.84 8.43
C ARG A 188 3.31 -3.04 7.39
N MET A 189 4.57 -3.05 7.80
CA MET A 189 5.71 -3.36 6.92
C MET A 189 5.66 -4.79 6.40
N ILE A 190 5.45 -5.78 7.28
CA ILE A 190 5.36 -7.20 6.92
C ILE A 190 4.23 -7.42 5.90
N ARG A 191 3.09 -6.73 6.08
CA ARG A 191 1.95 -6.84 5.17
C ARG A 191 2.21 -6.29 3.76
N VAL A 192 3.14 -5.34 3.61
CA VAL A 192 3.44 -4.71 2.32
C VAL A 192 4.28 -5.62 1.41
N LEU A 193 5.16 -6.45 1.99
CA LEU A 193 6.09 -7.27 1.19
C LEU A 193 5.39 -8.26 0.24
N PRO A 194 4.36 -9.03 0.65
CA PRO A 194 3.69 -9.98 -0.24
C PRO A 194 3.04 -9.34 -1.46
N SER A 195 2.52 -8.10 -1.33
CA SER A 195 1.82 -7.43 -2.42
C SER A 195 2.76 -6.96 -3.54
N PHE A 196 3.96 -6.49 -3.17
CA PHE A 196 4.95 -6.01 -4.14
C PHE A 196 5.76 -7.15 -4.78
N GLY A 197 5.98 -8.25 -4.06
CA GLY A 197 6.62 -9.45 -4.60
C GLY A 197 5.64 -10.38 -5.31
N ILE A 198 4.98 -11.24 -4.54
CA ILE A 198 4.13 -12.35 -5.04
C ILE A 198 2.96 -11.81 -5.86
N GLY A 199 2.28 -10.77 -5.38
CA GLY A 199 1.10 -10.20 -6.03
C GLY A 199 1.39 -9.69 -7.45
N SER A 200 2.54 -9.03 -7.65
CA SER A 200 2.94 -8.49 -8.95
C SER A 200 3.24 -9.61 -9.96
N VAL A 201 3.96 -10.65 -9.53
CA VAL A 201 4.28 -11.82 -10.36
C VAL A 201 3.00 -12.57 -10.75
N ALA A 202 2.12 -12.84 -9.77
CA ALA A 202 0.86 -13.51 -10.00
C ALA A 202 -0.04 -12.74 -10.97
N ASN A 203 -0.13 -11.41 -10.83
CA ASN A 203 -0.90 -10.56 -11.73
C ASN A 203 -0.38 -10.61 -13.17
N THR A 204 0.95 -10.54 -13.35
CA THR A 204 1.58 -10.59 -14.68
C THR A 204 1.29 -11.93 -15.37
N GLY A 205 1.40 -13.04 -14.63
CA GLY A 205 1.07 -14.38 -15.15
C GLY A 205 -0.42 -14.50 -15.50
N PHE A 206 -1.31 -14.00 -14.65
CA PHE A 206 -2.75 -14.02 -14.88
C PHE A 206 -3.15 -13.23 -16.14
N ARG A 207 -2.65 -12.00 -16.29
CA ARG A 207 -2.93 -11.15 -17.46
C ARG A 207 -2.47 -11.82 -18.76
N ARG A 208 -1.28 -12.43 -18.75
CA ARG A 208 -0.73 -13.15 -19.91
C ARG A 208 -1.67 -14.26 -20.37
N ASN A 209 -2.15 -15.08 -19.45
CA ASN A 209 -3.06 -16.18 -19.75
C ASN A 209 -4.41 -15.68 -20.31
N MET A 210 -4.95 -14.58 -19.79
CA MET A 210 -6.20 -14.01 -20.30
C MET A 210 -6.05 -13.46 -21.72
N MET A 211 -4.98 -12.71 -21.99
CA MET A 211 -4.76 -12.15 -23.33
C MET A 211 -4.51 -13.24 -24.38
N ALA A 212 -3.83 -14.33 -24.01
CA ALA A 212 -3.63 -15.49 -24.88
C ALA A 212 -4.91 -16.25 -25.25
N GLN A 213 -6.04 -15.98 -24.58
CA GLN A 213 -7.35 -16.54 -24.94
C GLN A 213 -8.18 -15.63 -25.85
N VAL A 214 -7.78 -14.36 -25.99
CA VAL A 214 -8.54 -13.32 -26.70
C VAL A 214 -7.90 -12.96 -28.05
N VAL A 215 -6.59 -13.14 -28.17
CA VAL A 215 -5.80 -13.05 -29.41
C VAL A 215 -5.64 -14.45 -30.01
#